data_AF-A0A5C6DWK8-F1
#
_entry.id   AF-A0A5C6DWK8-F1
#
_cell.length_a   1.000
_cell.length_b   1.000
_cell.length_c   1.000
_cell.angle_alpha   90.00
_cell.angle_beta   90.00
_cell.angle_gamma   90.00
#
_symmetry.space_group_name_H-M   'P 1'
#
loop_
_entity.id
_entity.type
_entity.pdbx_description
1 polymer ?
#
loop_
_entity_poly.entity_id
_entity_poly.type
_entity_poly.pdbx_seq_one_letter_code
_entity_poly.pdbx_strand_id
1 'polypeptide(L)'
;MSRDRGSMYRWRQMTSDQRAEVLADRIAHDLPVHSLAHFENNSTSYYLITAACYEHKHIIGRSPARIQAFERELVQLLDDECHQVFAWTVLPNHYHALVDAPSILDVLQSLGKLHGRNSFFWNGEEGARGRKVWCNAAETAMKSQGHYYASMNYVLHNAVHHGYVDKWTDWPYCSATEYLERIGREKALQIWNRYPIYDFGKDWDPADL
;
A
#
# COMPACT_ATOMS: atom_id res chain seq x y z
N MET A 1 -19.88 26.05 8.28
CA MET A 1 -20.73 24.95 7.76
C MET A 1 -19.88 23.69 7.71
N SER A 2 -20.04 22.83 8.72
CA SER A 2 -19.33 21.55 8.81
C SER A 2 -19.75 20.70 7.63
N ARG A 3 -18.83 20.39 6.71
CA ARG A 3 -19.07 19.33 5.72
C ARG A 3 -19.32 18.06 6.53
N ASP A 4 -20.52 17.51 6.42
CA ASP A 4 -20.79 16.16 6.87
C ASP A 4 -19.85 15.25 6.07
N ARG A 5 -18.74 14.84 6.70
CA ARG A 5 -17.73 13.99 6.08
C ARG A 5 -18.35 12.61 6.01
N GLY A 6 -19.07 12.35 4.91
CA GLY A 6 -19.57 11.04 4.57
C GLY A 6 -18.49 9.99 4.87
N SER A 7 -18.88 8.94 5.58
CA SER A 7 -17.95 7.93 6.08
C SER A 7 -17.01 7.46 4.96
N MET A 8 -15.68 7.52 5.17
CA MET A 8 -14.66 7.09 4.20
C MET A 8 -14.97 5.71 3.57
N TYR A 9 -15.56 4.82 4.36
CA TYR A 9 -15.96 3.49 3.90
C TYR A 9 -17.34 3.52 3.26
N ARG A 10 -17.41 3.24 1.95
CA ARG A 10 -18.67 3.05 1.21
C ARG A 10 -19.63 2.12 1.95
N TRP A 11 -19.12 1.05 2.56
CA TRP A 11 -19.91 0.11 3.37
C TRP A 11 -20.74 0.78 4.48
N ARG A 12 -20.18 1.80 5.14
CA ARG A 12 -20.87 2.53 6.23
C ARG A 12 -21.96 3.47 5.71
N GLN A 13 -21.87 3.87 4.44
CA GLN A 13 -22.88 4.67 3.76
C GLN A 13 -24.04 3.81 3.22
N MET A 14 -23.86 2.49 3.13
CA MET A 14 -24.88 1.56 2.63
C MET A 14 -25.95 1.26 3.69
N THR A 15 -27.20 1.10 3.23
CA THR A 15 -28.31 0.56 4.02
C THR A 15 -28.12 -0.93 4.31
N SER A 16 -28.91 -1.49 5.24
CA SER A 16 -28.88 -2.94 5.52
C SER A 16 -29.17 -3.78 4.28
N ASP A 17 -30.11 -3.36 3.44
CA ASP A 17 -30.49 -4.08 2.21
C ASP A 17 -29.36 -4.04 1.17
N GLN A 18 -28.73 -2.88 0.98
CA GLN A 18 -27.57 -2.74 0.08
C GLN A 18 -26.39 -3.60 0.55
N ARG A 19 -26.16 -3.69 1.87
CA ARG A 19 -25.12 -4.57 2.43
C ARG A 19 -25.45 -6.03 2.19
N ALA A 20 -26.71 -6.43 2.36
CA ALA A 20 -27.15 -7.80 2.10
C ALA A 20 -26.99 -8.17 0.61
N GLU A 21 -27.32 -7.27 -0.30
CA GLU A 21 -27.14 -7.44 -1.74
C GLU A 21 -25.65 -7.61 -2.11
N VAL A 22 -24.77 -6.75 -1.60
CA VAL A 22 -23.32 -6.87 -1.83
C VAL A 22 -22.76 -8.20 -1.30
N LEU A 23 -23.23 -8.67 -0.14
CA LEU A 23 -22.80 -9.96 0.40
C LEU A 23 -23.34 -11.13 -0.41
N ALA A 24 -24.60 -11.09 -0.84
CA ALA A 24 -25.21 -12.11 -1.67
C ALA A 24 -24.48 -12.22 -3.02
N ASP A 25 -24.17 -11.09 -3.65
CA ASP A 25 -23.39 -11.04 -4.89
C ASP A 25 -21.99 -11.64 -4.73
N ARG A 26 -21.28 -11.32 -3.64
CA ARG A 26 -19.97 -11.93 -3.35
C ARG A 26 -20.04 -13.44 -3.18
N ILE A 27 -21.03 -13.92 -2.42
CA ILE A 27 -21.23 -15.36 -2.20
C ILE A 27 -21.56 -16.06 -3.52
N ALA A 28 -22.41 -15.47 -4.36
CA ALA A 28 -22.79 -16.03 -5.66
C ALA A 28 -21.60 -16.18 -6.63
N HIS A 29 -20.54 -15.40 -6.43
CA HIS A 29 -19.32 -15.42 -7.25
C HIS A 29 -18.12 -16.06 -6.54
N ASP A 30 -18.34 -16.81 -5.45
CA ASP A 30 -17.29 -17.45 -4.64
C ASP A 30 -16.20 -16.47 -4.15
N LEU A 31 -16.56 -15.20 -3.94
CA LEU A 31 -15.66 -14.17 -3.45
C LEU A 31 -15.67 -14.10 -1.92
N PRO A 32 -14.53 -13.78 -1.27
CA PRO A 32 -14.49 -13.54 0.16
C PRO A 32 -15.46 -12.44 0.59
N VAL A 33 -16.29 -12.74 1.59
CA VAL A 33 -17.35 -11.84 2.09
C VAL A 33 -16.84 -10.59 2.79
N HIS A 34 -15.64 -10.66 3.39
CA HIS A 34 -15.07 -9.58 4.20
C HIS A 34 -13.61 -9.24 3.85
N SER A 35 -13.10 -9.78 2.75
CA SER A 35 -11.77 -9.48 2.24
C SER A 35 -11.77 -9.30 0.73
N LEU A 36 -10.62 -8.89 0.22
CA LEU A 36 -10.34 -8.92 -1.22
C LEU A 36 -10.15 -10.37 -1.65
N ALA A 37 -10.56 -10.66 -2.88
CA ALA A 37 -10.13 -11.86 -3.58
C ALA A 37 -8.74 -11.59 -4.16
N HIS A 38 -7.82 -12.53 -3.96
CA HIS A 38 -6.45 -12.42 -4.43
C HIS A 38 -6.24 -13.36 -5.61
N PHE A 39 -5.52 -12.89 -6.63
CA PHE A 39 -5.32 -13.66 -7.86
C PHE A 39 -3.89 -13.58 -8.37
N GLU A 40 -3.34 -14.74 -8.70
CA GLU A 40 -2.14 -14.86 -9.53
C GLU A 40 -2.43 -14.32 -10.95
N ASN A 41 -1.46 -13.62 -11.53
CA ASN A 41 -1.52 -13.19 -12.91
C ASN A 41 -0.62 -14.06 -13.79
N ASN A 42 -1.21 -14.70 -14.81
CA ASN A 42 -0.46 -15.58 -15.71
C ASN A 42 0.42 -14.83 -16.74
N SER A 43 0.31 -13.50 -16.84
CA SER A 43 0.98 -12.67 -17.86
C SER A 43 2.08 -11.77 -17.29
N THR A 44 2.18 -11.63 -15.97
CA THR A 44 3.19 -10.78 -15.32
C THR A 44 3.48 -11.29 -13.91
N SER A 45 4.72 -11.11 -13.48
CA SER A 45 5.12 -11.25 -12.08
C SER A 45 5.27 -9.89 -11.39
N TYR A 46 4.98 -8.78 -12.07
CA TYR A 46 5.16 -7.44 -11.53
C TYR A 46 3.88 -6.94 -10.88
N TYR A 47 3.95 -6.63 -9.59
CA TYR A 47 2.81 -6.20 -8.80
C TYR A 47 3.10 -4.92 -8.03
N LEU A 48 2.12 -4.04 -8.00
CA LEU A 48 2.02 -2.99 -6.98
C LEU A 48 1.23 -3.57 -5.80
N ILE A 49 1.88 -3.65 -4.64
CA ILE A 49 1.28 -4.05 -3.37
C ILE A 49 0.96 -2.78 -2.58
N THR A 50 -0.23 -2.71 -2.02
CA THR A 50 -0.66 -1.65 -1.11
C THR A 50 -1.27 -2.24 0.16
N ALA A 51 -1.00 -1.64 1.31
CA ALA A 51 -1.78 -1.90 2.51
C ALA A 51 -1.87 -0.68 3.40
N ALA A 52 -3.06 -0.45 3.96
CA ALA A 52 -3.34 0.64 4.86
C ALA A 52 -3.71 0.14 6.26
N CYS A 53 -3.42 0.96 7.26
CA CYS A 53 -3.98 0.84 8.59
C CYS A 53 -5.49 1.05 8.51
N TYR A 54 -6.23 0.33 9.35
CA TYR A 54 -7.67 0.44 9.45
C TYR A 54 -8.06 1.87 9.86
N GLU A 55 -9.01 2.43 9.11
CA GLU A 55 -9.42 3.84 9.14
C GLU A 55 -8.30 4.84 8.84
N HIS A 56 -7.24 4.40 8.13
CA HIS A 56 -6.05 5.20 7.82
C HIS A 56 -5.41 5.83 9.06
N LYS A 57 -5.54 5.16 10.23
CA LYS A 57 -4.90 5.63 11.46
C LYS A 57 -3.39 5.58 11.33
N HIS A 58 -2.72 6.61 11.85
CA HIS A 58 -1.25 6.73 11.85
C HIS A 58 -0.58 5.79 12.87
N ILE A 59 -0.78 4.47 12.74
CA ILE A 59 -0.31 3.48 13.71
C ILE A 59 1.16 3.12 13.48
N ILE A 60 1.57 3.03 12.21
CA ILE A 60 2.96 2.76 11.80
C ILE A 60 3.84 3.93 12.25
N GLY A 61 3.40 5.16 11.93
CA GLY A 61 4.09 6.40 12.23
C GLY A 61 3.94 6.92 13.65
N ARG A 62 3.55 6.08 14.62
CA ARG A 62 3.42 6.50 16.03
C ARG A 62 4.73 7.05 16.61
N SER A 63 5.87 6.56 16.13
CA SER A 63 7.19 7.10 16.42
C SER A 63 8.13 6.86 15.24
N PRO A 64 9.19 7.68 15.06
CA PRO A 64 10.20 7.46 14.04
C PRO A 64 10.85 6.07 14.14
N ALA A 65 11.07 5.57 15.35
CA ALA A 65 11.64 4.24 15.58
C ALA A 65 10.71 3.12 15.10
N ARG A 66 9.39 3.28 15.26
CA ARG A 66 8.41 2.27 14.83
C ARG A 66 8.33 2.17 13.31
N ILE A 67 8.17 3.30 12.63
CA ILE A 67 8.08 3.29 11.16
C ILE A 67 9.38 2.77 10.55
N GLN A 68 10.53 3.13 11.12
CA GLN A 68 11.82 2.59 10.68
C GLN A 68 11.95 1.07 10.93
N ALA A 69 11.49 0.59 12.08
CA ALA A 69 11.49 -0.86 12.36
C ALA A 69 10.56 -1.62 11.41
N PHE A 70 9.36 -1.10 11.18
CA PHE A 70 8.41 -1.67 10.24
C PHE A 70 8.93 -1.68 8.81
N GLU A 71 9.54 -0.58 8.37
CA GLU A 71 10.12 -0.46 7.03
C GLU A 71 11.22 -1.51 6.81
N ARG A 72 12.14 -1.68 7.77
CA ARG A 72 13.14 -2.76 7.69
C ARG A 72 12.52 -4.16 7.63
N GLU A 73 11.50 -4.43 8.45
CA GLU A 73 10.83 -5.74 8.44
C GLU A 73 10.07 -6.00 7.12
N LEU A 74 9.45 -4.96 6.56
CA LEU A 74 8.74 -5.03 5.29
C LEU A 74 9.72 -5.28 4.14
N VAL A 75 10.79 -4.47 4.03
CA VAL A 75 11.78 -4.60 2.95
C VAL A 75 12.46 -5.96 3.02
N GLN A 76 12.89 -6.41 4.21
CA GLN A 76 13.48 -7.74 4.37
C GLN A 76 12.54 -8.86 3.90
N LEU A 77 11.26 -8.80 4.28
CA LEU A 77 10.27 -9.78 3.84
C LEU A 77 10.12 -9.78 2.31
N LEU A 78 10.06 -8.60 1.69
CA LEU A 78 9.95 -8.49 0.25
C LEU A 78 11.20 -8.98 -0.46
N ASP A 79 12.40 -8.70 0.05
CA ASP A 79 13.67 -9.19 -0.49
C ASP A 79 13.80 -10.73 -0.36
N ASP A 80 13.22 -11.33 0.69
CA ASP A 80 13.24 -12.78 0.88
C ASP A 80 12.26 -13.51 -0.06
N GLU A 81 11.12 -12.90 -0.38
CA GLU A 81 10.00 -13.54 -1.10
C GLU A 81 9.93 -13.15 -2.59
N CYS A 82 10.49 -12.00 -2.98
CA CYS A 82 10.45 -11.47 -4.34
C CYS A 82 11.80 -11.65 -5.04
N HIS A 83 11.79 -11.72 -6.38
CA HIS A 83 13.03 -11.65 -7.15
C HIS A 83 13.67 -10.27 -7.09
N GLN A 84 12.83 -9.23 -7.01
CA GLN A 84 13.29 -7.85 -6.95
C GLN A 84 12.26 -6.93 -6.33
N VAL A 85 12.73 -6.01 -5.47
CA VAL A 85 11.96 -4.83 -5.04
C VAL A 85 12.38 -3.64 -5.91
N PHE A 86 11.47 -3.14 -6.74
CA PHE A 86 11.76 -2.03 -7.66
C PHE A 86 11.69 -0.67 -6.97
N ALA A 87 10.67 -0.48 -6.13
CA ALA A 87 10.47 0.71 -5.31
C ALA A 87 9.57 0.40 -4.10
N TRP A 88 9.74 1.12 -2.99
CA TRP A 88 8.80 1.12 -1.86
C TRP A 88 8.71 2.49 -1.19
N THR A 89 7.63 2.68 -0.45
CA THR A 89 7.43 3.81 0.47
C THR A 89 6.58 3.35 1.65
N VAL A 90 6.96 3.73 2.86
CA VAL A 90 6.18 3.53 4.07
C VAL A 90 5.77 4.89 4.61
N LEU A 91 4.47 5.09 4.78
CA LEU A 91 3.86 6.27 5.38
C LEU A 91 3.32 5.95 6.78
N PRO A 92 2.95 6.97 7.59
CA PRO A 92 2.43 6.77 8.94
C PRO A 92 1.22 5.84 9.06
N ASN A 93 0.40 5.73 8.00
CA ASN A 93 -0.84 4.97 7.98
C ASN A 93 -0.94 3.93 6.85
N HIS A 94 -0.02 3.86 5.90
CA HIS A 94 -0.05 2.87 4.82
C HIS A 94 1.34 2.68 4.19
N TYR A 95 1.48 1.73 3.28
CA TYR A 95 2.69 1.57 2.47
C TYR A 95 2.36 1.10 1.05
N HIS A 96 3.31 1.31 0.15
CA HIS A 96 3.28 0.75 -1.19
C HIS A 96 4.62 0.12 -1.56
N ALA A 97 4.58 -0.96 -2.33
CA ALA A 97 5.76 -1.60 -2.89
C ALA A 97 5.49 -2.07 -4.32
N LEU A 98 6.41 -1.77 -5.24
CA LEU A 98 6.42 -2.31 -6.60
C LEU A 98 7.48 -3.41 -6.68
N VAL A 99 7.06 -4.64 -6.96
CA VAL A 99 7.91 -5.83 -6.85
C VAL A 99 7.79 -6.74 -8.07
N ASP A 100 8.82 -7.57 -8.27
CA ASP A 100 8.77 -8.78 -9.08
C ASP A 100 8.53 -9.99 -8.16
N ALA A 101 7.27 -10.37 -8.01
CA ALA A 101 6.82 -11.46 -7.16
C ALA A 101 6.44 -12.68 -8.02
N PRO A 102 7.27 -13.75 -8.04
CA PRO A 102 6.95 -14.96 -8.80
C PRO A 102 5.74 -15.72 -8.26
N SER A 103 5.42 -15.56 -6.97
CA SER A 103 4.20 -16.03 -6.31
C SER A 103 3.64 -14.91 -5.46
N ILE A 104 2.62 -14.20 -5.97
CA ILE A 104 2.04 -13.06 -5.25
C ILE A 104 1.23 -13.53 -4.04
N LEU A 105 0.65 -14.73 -4.11
CA LEU A 105 -0.14 -15.28 -3.01
C LEU A 105 0.73 -15.62 -1.79
N ASP A 106 1.94 -16.12 -2.01
CA ASP A 106 2.89 -16.39 -0.92
C ASP A 106 3.36 -15.09 -0.27
N VAL A 107 3.69 -14.08 -1.08
CA VAL A 107 4.03 -12.73 -0.59
C VAL A 107 2.89 -12.16 0.27
N LEU A 108 1.65 -12.21 -0.20
CA LEU A 108 0.48 -11.73 0.55
C LEU A 108 0.23 -12.52 1.84
N GLN A 109 0.49 -13.84 1.84
CA GLN A 109 0.41 -14.65 3.04
C GLN A 109 1.47 -14.23 4.08
N SER A 110 2.71 -14.04 3.65
CA SER A 110 3.81 -13.58 4.52
C SER A 110 3.56 -12.18 5.05
N LEU A 111 3.05 -11.26 4.24
CA LEU A 111 2.60 -9.93 4.68
C LEU A 111 1.48 -10.04 5.73
N GLY A 112 0.53 -10.96 5.57
CA GLY A 112 -0.49 -11.24 6.57
C GLY A 112 0.10 -11.63 7.93
N LYS A 113 1.14 -12.48 7.95
CA LYS A 113 1.87 -12.88 9.17
C LYS A 113 2.59 -11.68 9.80
N LEU A 114 3.28 -10.86 8.98
CA LEU A 114 3.94 -9.63 9.42
C LEU A 114 2.94 -8.64 10.06
N HIS A 115 1.82 -8.38 9.38
CA HIS A 115 0.74 -7.53 9.88
C HIS A 115 0.16 -8.04 11.21
N GLY A 116 -0.07 -9.35 11.32
CA GLY A 116 -0.57 -9.98 12.55
C GLY A 116 0.40 -9.81 13.72
N ARG A 117 1.69 -10.09 13.49
CA ARG A 117 2.76 -9.92 14.49
C ARG A 117 2.85 -8.48 14.99
N ASN A 118 2.88 -7.51 14.07
CA ASN A 118 2.98 -6.10 14.43
C ASN A 118 1.70 -5.57 15.09
N SER A 119 0.53 -6.03 14.65
CA SER A 119 -0.73 -5.74 15.35
C SER A 119 -0.69 -6.23 16.79
N PHE A 120 -0.17 -7.44 17.01
CA PHE A 120 0.01 -7.96 18.36
C PHE A 120 0.97 -7.07 19.16
N PHE A 121 2.18 -6.82 18.69
CA PHE A 121 3.14 -6.03 19.47
C PHE A 121 2.64 -4.61 19.77
N TRP A 122 2.23 -3.86 18.75
CA TRP A 122 1.79 -2.47 18.91
C TRP A 122 0.57 -2.34 19.81
N ASN A 123 -0.42 -3.23 19.67
CA ASN A 123 -1.57 -3.21 20.58
C ASN A 123 -1.21 -3.57 22.02
N GLY A 124 -0.18 -4.38 22.23
CA GLY A 124 0.34 -4.69 23.56
C GLY A 124 1.00 -3.49 24.23
N GLU A 125 1.94 -2.86 23.52
CA GLU A 125 2.64 -1.65 23.97
C GLU A 125 1.67 -0.51 24.33
N GLU A 126 0.54 -0.46 23.62
CA GLU A 126 -0.44 0.63 23.71
C GLU A 126 -1.63 0.32 24.62
N GLY A 127 -1.66 -0.86 25.27
CA GLY A 127 -2.81 -1.29 26.07
C GLY A 127 -4.12 -1.43 25.27
N ALA A 128 -4.02 -1.63 23.95
CA ALA A 128 -5.13 -1.64 22.99
C ALA A 128 -5.36 -3.03 22.37
N ARG A 129 -5.19 -4.10 23.15
CA ARG A 129 -5.39 -5.49 22.70
C ARG A 129 -6.77 -5.66 22.04
N GLY A 130 -6.80 -6.28 20.86
CA GLY A 130 -8.01 -6.49 20.07
C GLY A 130 -8.35 -5.37 19.07
N ARG A 131 -7.64 -4.22 19.11
CA ARG A 131 -7.81 -3.17 18.09
C ARG A 131 -7.38 -3.69 16.70
N LYS A 132 -8.23 -3.49 15.70
CA LYS A 132 -7.86 -3.71 14.29
C LYS A 132 -6.82 -2.68 13.85
N VAL A 133 -5.65 -3.15 13.43
CA VAL A 133 -4.55 -2.29 12.95
C VAL A 133 -4.55 -2.18 11.44
N TRP A 134 -4.68 -3.29 10.71
CA TRP A 134 -4.51 -3.32 9.25
C TRP A 134 -5.81 -3.63 8.49
N CYS A 135 -5.91 -3.11 7.28
CA CYS A 135 -6.65 -3.73 6.19
C CYS A 135 -5.80 -4.86 5.57
N ASN A 136 -6.43 -5.77 4.82
CA ASN A 136 -5.64 -6.73 4.05
C ASN A 136 -4.83 -5.99 2.97
N ALA A 137 -3.61 -6.47 2.71
CA ALA A 137 -2.84 -5.99 1.57
C ALA A 137 -3.58 -6.32 0.28
N ALA A 138 -3.41 -5.49 -0.74
CA ALA A 138 -3.97 -5.64 -2.07
C ALA A 138 -2.86 -5.59 -3.11
N GLU A 139 -2.98 -6.41 -4.14
CA GLU A 139 -2.09 -6.49 -5.28
C GLU A 139 -2.75 -5.90 -6.53
N THR A 140 -1.94 -5.25 -7.37
CA THR A 140 -2.34 -4.80 -8.70
C THR A 140 -1.27 -5.27 -9.69
N ALA A 141 -1.64 -6.22 -10.55
CA ALA A 141 -0.76 -6.72 -11.60
C ALA A 141 -0.48 -5.65 -12.66
N MET A 142 0.80 -5.46 -13.01
CA MET A 142 1.23 -4.51 -14.03
C MET A 142 0.83 -4.99 -15.43
N LYS A 143 0.20 -4.11 -16.20
CA LYS A 143 -0.44 -4.46 -17.47
C LYS A 143 0.38 -4.07 -18.70
N SER A 144 1.38 -3.21 -18.49
CA SER A 144 2.26 -2.70 -19.54
C SER A 144 3.46 -2.00 -18.90
N GLN A 145 4.47 -1.71 -19.71
CA GLN A 145 5.60 -0.88 -19.28
C GLN A 145 5.17 0.53 -18.82
N GLY A 146 4.13 1.09 -19.46
CA GLY A 146 3.58 2.38 -19.05
C GLY A 146 2.94 2.34 -17.67
N HIS A 147 2.16 1.29 -17.39
CA HIS A 147 1.58 1.06 -16.05
C HIS A 147 2.69 0.90 -15.01
N TYR A 148 3.71 0.09 -15.31
CA TYR A 148 4.87 -0.11 -14.43
C TYR A 148 5.57 1.19 -14.02
N TYR A 149 5.94 2.05 -14.99
CA TYR A 149 6.64 3.30 -14.66
C TYR A 149 5.73 4.33 -13.99
N ALA A 150 4.44 4.37 -14.33
CA ALA A 150 3.48 5.21 -13.62
C ALA A 150 3.34 4.77 -12.15
N SER A 151 3.27 3.47 -11.88
CA SER A 151 3.25 2.93 -10.51
C SER A 151 4.55 3.19 -9.77
N MET A 152 5.71 3.08 -10.43
CA MET A 152 7.00 3.44 -9.82
C MET A 152 7.04 4.91 -9.40
N ASN A 153 6.62 5.81 -10.30
CA ASN A 153 6.53 7.24 -10.03
C ASN A 153 5.55 7.53 -8.89
N TYR A 154 4.41 6.84 -8.86
CA TYR A 154 3.43 6.92 -7.77
C TYR A 154 4.08 6.57 -6.43
N VAL A 155 4.72 5.39 -6.32
CA VAL A 155 5.36 4.93 -5.08
C VAL A 155 6.43 5.92 -4.59
N LEU A 156 7.31 6.37 -5.48
CA LEU A 156 8.39 7.30 -5.11
C LEU A 156 7.90 8.71 -4.75
N HIS A 157 6.79 9.14 -5.35
CA HIS A 157 6.22 10.47 -5.12
C HIS A 157 5.23 10.53 -3.96
N ASN A 158 4.76 9.39 -3.47
CA ASN A 158 3.65 9.29 -2.53
C ASN A 158 3.88 10.11 -1.23
N ALA A 159 5.09 10.13 -0.65
CA ALA A 159 5.38 10.97 0.52
C ALA A 159 5.24 12.49 0.24
N VAL A 160 5.56 12.93 -0.98
CA VAL A 160 5.33 14.32 -1.41
C VAL A 160 3.85 14.57 -1.69
N HIS A 161 3.15 13.60 -2.29
CA HIS A 161 1.70 13.68 -2.52
C HIS A 161 0.92 13.92 -1.21
N HIS A 162 1.32 13.24 -0.13
CA HIS A 162 0.75 13.41 1.21
C HIS A 162 1.34 14.60 2.00
N GLY A 163 2.24 15.38 1.40
CA GLY A 163 2.78 16.60 2.02
C GLY A 163 3.71 16.36 3.21
N TYR A 164 4.26 15.16 3.36
CA TYR A 164 5.25 14.90 4.41
C TYR A 164 6.60 15.56 4.12
N VAL A 165 6.93 15.70 2.84
CA VAL A 165 8.19 16.26 2.34
C VAL A 165 8.00 16.97 1.01
N ASP A 166 8.92 17.87 0.64
CA ASP A 166 8.87 18.57 -0.65
C ASP A 166 9.57 17.80 -1.78
N LYS A 167 10.50 16.90 -1.45
CA LYS A 167 11.28 16.11 -2.41
C LYS A 167 11.27 14.64 -2.03
N TRP A 168 11.38 13.76 -3.03
CA TRP A 168 11.38 12.31 -2.79
C TRP A 168 12.48 11.88 -1.81
N THR A 169 13.69 12.41 -1.99
CA THR A 169 14.88 12.06 -1.18
C THR A 169 14.82 12.55 0.26
N ASP A 170 13.87 13.41 0.60
CA ASP A 170 13.74 13.95 1.94
C ASP A 170 12.92 12.99 2.83
N TRP A 171 12.20 12.02 2.25
CA TRP A 171 11.48 10.99 3.00
C TRP A 171 12.39 9.79 3.29
N PRO A 172 12.72 9.51 4.57
CA PRO A 172 13.72 8.51 4.90
C PRO A 172 13.20 7.06 4.84
N TYR A 173 11.89 6.85 4.68
CA TYR A 173 11.26 5.53 4.70
C TYR A 173 10.77 5.11 3.30
N CYS A 174 11.59 5.38 2.28
CA CYS A 174 11.33 4.99 0.90
C CYS A 174 12.64 4.74 0.13
N SER A 175 12.50 4.11 -1.03
CA SER A 175 13.60 3.74 -1.91
C SER A 175 14.07 4.84 -2.87
N ALA A 176 13.64 6.10 -2.68
CA ALA A 176 13.88 7.16 -3.66
C ALA A 176 15.36 7.48 -3.86
N THR A 177 16.14 7.52 -2.77
CA THR A 177 17.58 7.76 -2.83
C THR A 177 18.29 6.63 -3.58
N GLU A 178 18.04 5.38 -3.22
CA GLU A 178 18.61 4.20 -3.89
C GLU A 178 18.25 4.14 -5.38
N TYR A 179 17.00 4.47 -5.70
CA TYR A 179 16.56 4.55 -7.09
C TYR A 179 17.35 5.58 -7.89
N LEU A 180 17.54 6.79 -7.35
CA LEU A 180 18.28 7.86 -8.00
C LEU A 180 19.77 7.54 -8.13
N GLU A 181 20.36 6.89 -7.13
CA GLU A 181 21.75 6.39 -7.19
C GLU A 181 21.92 5.34 -8.29
N ARG A 182 20.96 4.43 -8.43
CA ARG A 182 21.01 3.34 -9.41
C ARG A 182 20.87 3.80 -10.86
N ILE A 183 19.94 4.70 -11.16
CA ILE A 183 19.62 5.06 -12.55
C ILE A 183 20.07 6.47 -12.96
N GLY A 184 20.46 7.30 -12.00
CA GLY A 184 20.82 8.70 -12.21
C GLY A 184 19.63 9.64 -12.37
N ARG A 185 19.81 10.87 -11.89
CA ARG A 185 18.77 11.92 -11.87
C ARG A 185 18.20 12.24 -13.25
N GLU A 186 19.04 12.33 -14.28
CA GLU A 186 18.60 12.67 -15.63
C GLU A 186 17.63 11.61 -16.18
N LYS A 187 17.95 10.33 -15.96
CA LYS A 187 17.10 9.23 -16.39
C LYS A 187 15.79 9.18 -15.61
N ALA A 188 15.85 9.41 -14.29
CA ALA A 188 14.66 9.50 -13.45
C ALA A 188 13.71 10.61 -13.93
N LEU A 189 14.25 11.79 -14.28
CA LEU A 189 13.45 12.89 -14.82
C LEU A 189 12.81 12.55 -16.17
N GLN A 190 13.53 11.84 -17.05
CA GLN A 190 12.95 11.36 -18.32
C GLN A 190 11.78 10.40 -18.08
N ILE A 191 11.93 9.48 -17.12
CA ILE A 191 10.86 8.52 -16.74
C ILE A 191 9.66 9.26 -16.14
N TRP A 192 9.91 10.20 -15.22
CA TRP A 192 8.87 11.04 -14.62
C TRP A 192 8.03 11.77 -15.67
N ASN A 193 8.69 12.46 -16.60
CA ASN A 193 8.01 13.24 -17.63
C ASN A 193 7.28 12.35 -18.66
N ARG A 194 7.82 11.17 -18.96
CA ARG A 194 7.23 10.25 -19.94
C ARG A 194 6.03 9.46 -19.39
N TYR A 195 6.03 9.20 -18.08
CA TYR A 195 5.01 8.41 -17.40
C TYR A 195 4.43 9.16 -16.20
N PRO A 196 3.76 10.32 -16.43
CA PRO A 196 3.16 11.08 -15.35
C PRO A 196 2.02 10.29 -14.68
N ILE A 197 1.79 10.59 -13.40
CA ILE A 197 0.83 9.87 -12.56
C ILE A 197 -0.63 10.13 -13.03
N TYR A 198 -0.95 11.32 -13.57
CA TYR A 198 -2.33 11.72 -13.90
C TYR A 198 -3.32 11.44 -12.74
N ASP A 199 -4.40 10.70 -12.99
CA ASP A 199 -5.37 10.28 -11.97
C ASP A 199 -5.00 8.94 -11.28
N PHE A 200 -3.81 8.38 -11.55
CA PHE A 200 -3.38 7.12 -10.95
C PHE A 200 -3.26 7.26 -9.43
N GLY A 201 -4.00 6.44 -8.68
CA GLY A 201 -4.03 6.47 -7.21
C GLY A 201 -4.88 7.58 -6.59
N LYS A 202 -5.56 8.42 -7.37
CA LYS A 202 -6.32 9.58 -6.89
C LYS A 202 -7.38 9.27 -5.83
N ASP A 203 -8.02 8.09 -5.93
CA ASP A 203 -9.06 7.64 -5.00
C ASP A 203 -8.56 6.55 -4.03
N TRP A 204 -7.27 6.21 -4.05
CA TRP A 204 -6.72 5.11 -3.24
C TRP A 204 -6.33 5.62 -1.86
N ASP A 205 -5.56 6.71 -1.80
CA ASP A 205 -5.04 7.30 -0.57
C ASP A 205 -5.20 8.83 -0.60
N PRO A 206 -6.39 9.38 -0.33
CA PRO A 206 -6.61 10.83 -0.32
C PRO A 206 -5.61 11.58 0.58
N ALA A 207 -5.14 12.73 0.12
CA ALA A 207 -4.09 13.51 0.78
C ALA A 207 -4.46 14.03 2.18
N ASP A 208 -5.75 14.03 2.56
CA ASP A 208 -6.26 14.49 3.86
C ASP A 208 -6.46 13.37 4.90
N LEU A 209 -5.97 12.16 4.62
CA LEU A 209 -6.10 10.97 5.48
C LEU A 209 -4.95 10.73 6.46
#